data_AF-A0A8J2N423-F1
#
_entry.id   AF-A0A8J2N423-F1
#
_cell.length_a   1.000
_cell.length_b   1.000
_cell.length_c   1.000
_cell.angle_alpha   90.00
_cell.angle_beta   90.00
_cell.angle_gamma   90.00
#
_symmetry.space_group_name_H-M   'P 1'
#
loop_
_entity.id
_entity.type
_entity.pdbx_description
1 polymer ?
#
loop_
_entity_poly.entity_id
_entity_poly.type
_entity_poly.pdbx_seq_one_letter_code
_entity_poly.pdbx_strand_id
1 'polypeptide(L)'
;MVVPAPRRSVVLPNEVLRMILELMLVFSSVSPPGRPINAARFGMLFKCSMLAKFTVVSRQFHEVALAVFYEHNFFDFAANNNHCTSLGVVKAPPLPSLHLHSSLRHIRVLLHLTDSWDDLVQLSDRVRHDIHPFANIEDLFRFCPAARVLELLSTTMTDLKILDLHIVAEFRIPDSKAAIAVYRSAGFSVRARVVKLTIVNGIDGRSESWHTSLKNVIV
;
A
#
# COMPACT_ATOMS: atom_id res chain seq x y z
N MET A 1 -21.68 -32.74 43.33
CA MET A 1 -20.92 -31.58 42.83
C MET A 1 -20.07 -32.04 41.67
N VAL A 2 -20.30 -31.56 40.45
CA VAL A 2 -19.46 -31.88 39.30
C VAL A 2 -18.27 -30.95 39.33
N VAL A 3 -17.07 -31.48 39.60
CA VAL A 3 -15.82 -30.73 39.51
C VAL A 3 -15.61 -30.37 38.04
N PRO A 4 -15.49 -29.09 37.65
CA PRO A 4 -15.20 -28.73 36.28
C PRO A 4 -13.87 -29.36 35.87
N ALA A 5 -13.85 -30.10 34.76
CA ALA A 5 -12.60 -30.63 34.23
C ALA A 5 -11.60 -29.47 34.06
N PRO A 6 -10.33 -29.64 34.49
CA PRO A 6 -9.34 -28.58 34.36
C PRO A 6 -9.25 -28.18 32.88
N ARG A 7 -9.51 -26.90 32.59
CA ARG A 7 -9.35 -26.35 31.24
C ARG A 7 -7.88 -26.47 30.87
N ARG A 8 -7.52 -27.54 30.16
CA ARG A 8 -6.24 -27.60 29.46
C ARG A 8 -6.32 -26.57 28.35
N SER A 9 -5.63 -25.44 28.50
CA SER A 9 -5.33 -24.57 27.38
C SER A 9 -4.37 -25.36 26.47
N VAL A 10 -4.91 -26.14 25.55
CA VAL A 10 -4.11 -26.80 24.52
C VAL A 10 -3.58 -25.69 23.63
N VAL A 11 -2.32 -25.31 23.83
CA VAL A 11 -1.61 -24.43 22.91
C VAL A 11 -1.34 -25.26 21.66
N LEU A 12 -2.10 -25.00 20.60
CA LEU A 12 -1.87 -25.63 19.31
C LEU A 12 -0.52 -25.15 18.75
N PRO A 13 0.27 -26.04 18.11
CA PRO A 13 1.42 -25.62 17.32
C PRO A 13 1.00 -24.60 16.26
N ASN A 14 1.88 -23.64 15.96
CA ASN A 14 1.59 -22.57 15.02
C ASN A 14 1.23 -23.11 13.63
N GLU A 15 1.83 -24.21 13.21
CA GLU A 15 1.61 -24.86 11.91
C GLU A 15 0.17 -25.36 11.79
N VAL A 16 -0.32 -26.05 12.83
CA VAL A 16 -1.70 -26.55 12.88
C VAL A 16 -2.68 -25.38 12.93
N LEU A 17 -2.37 -24.36 13.73
CA LEU A 17 -3.20 -23.16 13.83
C LEU A 17 -3.28 -22.42 12.48
N ARG A 18 -2.17 -22.29 11.76
CA ARG A 18 -2.14 -21.68 10.42
C ARG A 18 -3.04 -22.43 9.43
N MET A 19 -2.99 -23.76 9.41
CA MET A 19 -3.85 -24.57 8.53
C MET A 19 -5.34 -24.35 8.83
N ILE A 20 -5.72 -24.31 10.11
CA ILE A 20 -7.11 -24.04 10.52
C ILE A 20 -7.52 -22.63 10.08
N LEU A 21 -6.67 -21.64 10.33
CA LEU A 21 -6.96 -20.25 10.00
C LEU A 21 -7.05 -20.03 8.49
N GLU A 22 -6.23 -20.72 7.70
CA GLU A 22 -6.30 -20.65 6.24
C GLU A 22 -7.68 -21.09 5.75
N LEU A 23 -8.18 -22.24 6.21
CA LEU A 23 -9.51 -22.73 5.84
C LEU A 23 -10.65 -21.75 6.21
N MET A 24 -10.45 -20.95 7.27
CA MET A 24 -11.48 -20.09 7.85
C MET A 24 -11.40 -18.62 7.40
N LEU A 25 -10.22 -18.17 6.96
CA LEU A 25 -9.92 -16.77 6.64
C LEU A 25 -9.62 -16.52 5.17
N VAL A 26 -9.42 -17.57 4.38
CA VAL A 26 -9.22 -17.45 2.93
C VAL A 26 -10.56 -17.25 2.26
N PHE A 27 -10.75 -16.04 1.72
CA PHE A 27 -11.88 -15.74 0.86
C PHE A 27 -11.53 -16.27 -0.53
N SER A 28 -11.85 -17.55 -0.73
CA SER A 28 -11.49 -18.41 -1.86
C SER A 28 -11.14 -17.67 -3.16
N SER A 29 -9.90 -17.88 -3.61
CA SER A 29 -9.36 -17.53 -4.94
C SER A 29 -9.90 -18.41 -6.08
N VAL A 30 -10.83 -19.33 -5.79
CA VAL A 30 -11.36 -20.34 -6.72
C VAL A 30 -12.48 -19.82 -7.64
N SER A 31 -12.79 -18.52 -7.56
CA SER A 31 -13.69 -17.82 -8.49
C SER A 31 -12.95 -16.62 -9.11
N PRO A 32 -13.25 -16.24 -10.38
CA PRO A 32 -12.47 -15.28 -11.16
C PRO A 32 -12.27 -13.98 -10.36
N PRO A 33 -11.11 -13.33 -10.52
CA PRO A 33 -10.33 -12.73 -9.44
C PRO A 33 -11.24 -12.23 -8.31
N GLY A 34 -11.31 -13.02 -7.23
CA GLY A 34 -12.02 -12.66 -6.02
C GLY A 34 -11.74 -11.19 -5.70
N ARG A 35 -12.81 -10.39 -5.60
CA ARG A 35 -12.72 -8.92 -5.48
C ARG A 35 -11.65 -8.56 -4.45
N PRO A 36 -10.64 -7.74 -4.79
CA PRO A 36 -9.61 -7.35 -3.84
C PRO A 36 -10.21 -6.81 -2.54
N ILE A 37 -9.56 -7.10 -1.41
CA ILE A 37 -9.92 -6.56 -0.11
C ILE A 37 -9.39 -5.14 -0.03
N ASN A 38 -10.27 -4.17 -0.26
CA ASN A 38 -9.99 -2.75 -0.05
C ASN A 38 -10.25 -2.34 1.42
N ALA A 39 -9.93 -1.09 1.77
CA ALA A 39 -10.07 -0.58 3.14
C ALA A 39 -11.49 -0.76 3.73
N ALA A 40 -12.55 -0.53 2.93
CA ALA A 40 -13.92 -0.70 3.39
C ALA A 40 -14.25 -2.17 3.70
N ARG A 41 -13.86 -3.08 2.80
CA ARG A 41 -14.05 -4.53 3.01
C ARG A 41 -13.21 -5.03 4.18
N PHE A 42 -11.96 -4.58 4.30
CA PHE A 42 -11.11 -4.91 5.44
C PHE A 42 -11.76 -4.48 6.76
N GLY A 43 -12.22 -3.23 6.86
CA GLY A 43 -12.88 -2.72 8.07
C GLY A 43 -14.11 -3.52 8.47
N MET A 44 -14.90 -3.98 7.50
CA MET A 44 -16.03 -4.89 7.76
C MET A 44 -15.55 -6.27 8.22
N LEU A 45 -14.55 -6.86 7.57
CA LEU A 45 -14.00 -8.17 7.95
C LEU A 45 -13.38 -8.14 9.35
N PHE A 46 -12.67 -7.06 9.68
CA PHE A 46 -12.03 -6.88 10.98
C PHE A 46 -13.03 -6.65 12.12
N LYS A 47 -14.27 -6.23 11.81
CA LYS A 47 -15.33 -6.02 12.81
C LYS A 47 -16.30 -7.20 12.93
N CYS A 48 -16.65 -7.83 11.81
CA CYS A 48 -17.81 -8.71 11.74
C CYS A 48 -17.51 -10.14 11.23
N SER A 49 -16.26 -10.49 10.90
CA SER A 49 -15.92 -11.81 10.36
C SER A 49 -15.21 -12.73 11.36
N MET A 50 -14.87 -13.94 10.91
CA MET A 50 -14.01 -14.86 11.66
C MET A 50 -12.65 -14.23 12.02
N LEU A 51 -12.13 -13.31 11.18
CA LEU A 51 -10.91 -12.57 11.49
C LEU A 51 -11.04 -11.83 12.82
N ALA A 52 -12.13 -11.08 13.00
CA ALA A 52 -12.41 -10.33 14.22
C ALA A 52 -12.38 -11.22 15.46
N LYS A 53 -13.01 -12.40 15.35
CA LYS A 53 -13.08 -13.38 16.44
C LYS A 53 -11.68 -13.90 16.79
N PHE A 54 -10.88 -14.32 15.81
CA PHE A 54 -9.54 -14.84 16.08
C PHE A 54 -8.59 -13.77 16.64
N THR A 55 -8.75 -12.51 16.22
CA THR A 55 -7.91 -11.41 16.71
C THR A 55 -8.10 -11.04 18.18
N VAL A 56 -9.16 -11.54 18.84
CA VAL A 56 -9.44 -11.27 20.26
C VAL A 56 -9.27 -12.49 21.18
N VAL A 57 -8.98 -13.69 20.63
CA VAL A 57 -8.83 -14.91 21.44
C VAL A 57 -7.58 -14.84 22.32
N SER A 58 -6.43 -14.55 21.71
CA SER A 58 -5.15 -14.40 22.37
C SER A 58 -4.19 -13.63 21.46
N ARG A 59 -3.06 -13.18 22.02
CA ARG A 59 -2.00 -12.52 21.23
C ARG A 59 -1.46 -13.43 20.12
N GLN A 60 -1.24 -14.71 20.40
CA GLN A 60 -0.77 -15.68 19.40
C GLN A 60 -1.77 -15.84 18.27
N PHE A 61 -3.06 -16.00 18.59
CA PHE A 61 -4.11 -16.09 17.57
C PHE A 61 -4.19 -14.81 16.74
N HIS A 62 -4.05 -13.65 17.37
CA HIS A 62 -4.03 -12.37 16.69
C HIS A 62 -2.91 -12.27 15.66
N GLU A 63 -1.67 -12.54 16.07
CA GLU A 63 -0.49 -12.46 15.21
C GLU A 63 -0.57 -13.47 14.05
N VAL A 64 -0.93 -14.74 14.34
CA VAL A 64 -1.01 -15.80 13.33
C VAL A 64 -2.20 -15.56 12.37
N ALA A 65 -3.36 -15.14 12.87
CA ALA A 65 -4.53 -14.87 12.04
C ALA A 65 -4.29 -13.72 11.07
N LEU A 66 -3.66 -12.63 11.52
CA LEU A 66 -3.30 -11.53 10.64
C LEU A 66 -2.28 -11.96 9.57
N ALA A 67 -1.23 -12.68 9.95
CA ALA A 67 -0.23 -13.17 9.00
C ALA A 67 -0.88 -14.05 7.91
N VAL A 68 -1.69 -15.04 8.30
CA VAL A 68 -2.42 -15.92 7.37
C VAL A 68 -3.39 -15.12 6.50
N PHE A 69 -4.12 -14.18 7.09
CA PHE A 69 -5.08 -13.36 6.35
C PHE A 69 -4.40 -12.50 5.28
N TYR A 70 -3.27 -11.88 5.58
CA TYR A 70 -2.49 -11.10 4.61
C TYR A 70 -1.79 -11.96 3.54
N GLU A 71 -1.40 -13.17 3.90
CA GLU A 71 -0.67 -14.08 3.01
C GLU A 71 -1.54 -14.70 1.92
N HIS A 72 -2.79 -15.03 2.25
CA HIS A 72 -3.64 -15.80 1.34
C HIS A 72 -4.71 -14.97 0.62
N ASN A 73 -4.91 -13.70 0.99
CA ASN A 73 -5.89 -12.82 0.34
C ASN A 73 -5.23 -11.78 -0.56
N PHE A 74 -6.00 -11.24 -1.51
CA PHE A 74 -5.57 -10.14 -2.39
C PHE A 74 -6.05 -8.80 -1.83
N PHE A 75 -5.14 -7.85 -1.64
CA PHE A 75 -5.45 -6.54 -1.07
C PHE A 75 -5.37 -5.43 -2.11
N ASP A 76 -6.21 -4.41 -1.94
CA ASP A 76 -6.20 -3.20 -2.76
C ASP A 76 -6.01 -1.97 -1.87
N PHE A 77 -4.82 -1.39 -1.99
CA PHE A 77 -4.37 -0.24 -1.23
C PHE A 77 -4.43 1.00 -2.13
N ALA A 78 -5.50 1.76 -1.99
CA ALA A 78 -5.69 3.03 -2.68
C ALA A 78 -5.86 4.16 -1.68
N ALA A 79 -5.21 5.30 -1.96
CA ALA A 79 -5.54 6.55 -1.29
C ALA A 79 -6.88 7.07 -1.82
N ASN A 80 -7.64 7.75 -0.96
CA ASN A 80 -8.78 8.53 -1.44
C ASN A 80 -8.23 9.76 -2.17
N ASN A 81 -8.58 9.94 -3.44
CA ASN A 81 -8.11 11.03 -4.30
C ASN A 81 -8.36 12.44 -3.73
N ASN A 82 -9.26 12.57 -2.77
CA ASN A 82 -9.61 13.86 -2.13
C ASN A 82 -8.80 14.17 -0.87
N HIS A 83 -7.81 13.35 -0.51
CA HIS A 83 -7.01 13.57 0.70
C HIS A 83 -5.56 13.93 0.34
N CYS A 84 -5.32 15.23 0.21
CA CYS A 84 -3.96 15.78 0.15
C CYS A 84 -3.39 16.02 1.56
N THR A 85 -2.07 16.07 1.62
CA THR A 85 -1.31 16.66 2.73
C THR A 85 -1.55 18.17 2.79
N SER A 86 -1.10 18.82 3.85
CA SER A 86 -1.12 20.30 3.93
C SER A 86 -0.31 20.98 2.82
N LEU A 87 0.54 20.21 2.12
CA LEU A 87 1.42 20.68 1.06
C LEU A 87 0.88 20.35 -0.35
N GLY A 88 -0.43 20.12 -0.47
CA GLY A 88 -1.09 19.86 -1.76
C GLY A 88 -0.78 18.49 -2.40
N VAL A 89 0.09 17.66 -1.82
CA VAL A 89 0.45 16.33 -2.34
C VAL A 89 -0.50 15.26 -1.82
N VAL A 90 -1.00 14.36 -2.68
CA VAL A 90 -1.89 13.25 -2.31
C VAL A 90 -1.26 12.35 -1.25
N LYS A 91 -2.04 11.96 -0.24
CA LYS A 91 -1.57 11.07 0.84
C LYS A 91 -1.25 9.67 0.32
N ALA A 92 -0.34 8.99 1.01
CA ALA A 92 -0.04 7.59 0.73
C ALA A 92 -1.28 6.69 0.98
N PRO A 93 -1.45 5.59 0.23
CA PRO A 93 -2.45 4.59 0.56
C PRO A 93 -2.18 3.99 1.95
N PRO A 94 -3.22 3.61 2.70
CA PRO A 94 -3.06 3.01 4.02
C PRO A 94 -2.48 1.59 3.87
N LEU A 95 -1.20 1.45 4.18
CA LEU A 95 -0.51 0.16 4.23
C LEU A 95 -0.60 -0.45 5.64
N PRO A 96 -0.50 -1.78 5.77
CA PRO A 96 -0.41 -2.42 7.08
C PRO A 96 0.88 -2.00 7.81
N SER A 97 0.99 -2.35 9.09
CA SER A 97 2.21 -2.10 9.86
C SER A 97 3.40 -2.89 9.30
N LEU A 98 4.62 -2.34 9.47
CA LEU A 98 5.87 -2.88 8.92
C LEU A 98 6.05 -4.40 9.17
N HIS A 99 5.71 -4.90 10.36
CA HIS A 99 5.85 -6.33 10.69
C HIS A 99 4.94 -7.26 9.87
N LEU A 100 3.90 -6.74 9.20
CA LEU A 100 3.01 -7.50 8.33
C LEU A 100 3.41 -7.42 6.86
N HIS A 101 4.38 -6.58 6.49
CA HIS A 101 4.83 -6.44 5.11
C HIS A 101 5.35 -7.77 4.55
N SER A 102 6.08 -8.54 5.36
CA SER A 102 6.58 -9.87 5.02
C SER A 102 5.48 -10.93 4.87
N SER A 103 4.26 -10.64 5.33
CA SER A 103 3.10 -11.54 5.16
C SER A 103 2.34 -11.25 3.87
N LEU A 104 2.54 -10.11 3.21
CA LEU A 104 1.84 -9.80 1.96
C LEU A 104 2.34 -10.69 0.82
N ARG A 105 1.41 -11.20 0.00
CA ARG A 105 1.73 -11.94 -1.23
C ARG A 105 1.11 -11.35 -2.47
N HIS A 106 -0.11 -10.85 -2.38
CA HIS A 106 -0.84 -10.34 -3.53
C HIS A 106 -1.39 -8.97 -3.15
N ILE A 107 -0.92 -7.92 -3.82
CA ILE A 107 -1.36 -6.55 -3.54
C ILE A 107 -1.54 -5.75 -4.83
N ARG A 108 -2.56 -4.90 -4.82
CA ARG A 108 -2.71 -3.77 -5.73
C ARG A 108 -2.43 -2.51 -4.94
N VAL A 109 -1.65 -1.61 -5.53
CA VAL A 109 -1.31 -0.33 -4.90
C VAL A 109 -1.54 0.79 -5.90
N LEU A 110 -2.35 1.78 -5.53
CA LEU A 110 -2.53 3.02 -6.30
C LEU A 110 -1.69 4.12 -5.66
N LEU A 111 -0.77 4.68 -6.45
CA LEU A 111 0.13 5.76 -6.05
C LEU A 111 -0.06 6.99 -6.93
N HIS A 112 -0.04 8.15 -6.30
CA HIS A 112 -0.03 9.45 -6.99
C HIS A 112 1.38 10.02 -6.93
N LEU A 113 2.08 10.01 -8.06
CA LEU A 113 3.39 10.63 -8.17
C LEU A 113 3.24 12.06 -8.64
N THR A 114 3.86 12.99 -7.92
CA THR A 114 3.92 14.41 -8.28
C THR A 114 5.36 14.80 -8.57
N ASP A 115 5.59 15.94 -9.21
CA ASP A 115 6.91 16.53 -9.42
C ASP A 115 7.17 17.75 -8.52
N SER A 116 6.15 18.15 -7.77
CA SER A 116 6.18 19.32 -6.88
C SER A 116 5.35 19.12 -5.62
N TRP A 117 5.54 20.03 -4.68
CA TRP A 117 4.69 20.27 -3.51
C TRP A 117 4.27 21.74 -3.48
N ASP A 118 3.24 22.05 -2.70
CA ASP A 118 2.64 23.38 -2.60
C ASP A 118 2.88 23.95 -1.20
N ASP A 119 3.38 25.18 -1.11
CA ASP A 119 3.41 25.92 0.14
C ASP A 119 2.28 26.95 0.17
N LEU A 120 1.49 26.90 1.25
CA LEU A 120 0.39 27.81 1.47
C LEU A 120 0.90 29.02 2.24
N VAL A 121 1.24 30.09 1.52
CA VAL A 121 1.66 31.34 2.14
C VAL A 121 0.42 32.22 2.34
N GLN A 122 -0.01 32.37 3.60
CA GLN A 122 -1.03 33.34 3.98
C GLN A 122 -0.41 34.74 4.10
N LEU A 123 -0.72 35.61 3.14
CA LEU A 123 -0.36 37.03 3.18
C LEU A 123 -1.61 37.84 3.48
N SER A 124 -1.81 38.16 4.76
CA SER A 124 -2.85 39.02 5.35
C SER A 124 -4.31 38.77 4.90
N ASP A 125 -4.65 39.01 3.62
CA ASP A 125 -5.99 38.84 3.03
C ASP A 125 -6.00 37.93 1.78
N ARG A 126 -4.86 37.32 1.41
CA ARG A 126 -4.75 36.43 0.25
C ARG A 126 -3.98 35.15 0.59
N VAL A 127 -4.52 34.02 0.15
CA VAL A 127 -3.81 32.75 0.13
C VAL A 127 -3.07 32.67 -1.19
N ARG A 128 -1.74 32.57 -1.13
CA ARG A 128 -0.90 32.31 -2.30
C ARG A 128 -0.41 30.87 -2.23
N HIS A 129 -0.50 30.19 -3.37
CA HIS A 129 0.06 28.86 -3.58
C HIS A 129 1.39 29.01 -4.29
N ASP A 130 2.48 28.68 -3.60
CA ASP A 130 3.81 28.65 -4.21
C ASP A 130 4.20 27.20 -4.49
N ILE A 131 4.37 26.88 -5.78
CA ILE A 131 4.68 25.53 -6.24
C ILE A 131 6.20 25.33 -6.21
N HIS A 132 6.64 24.33 -5.46
CA HIS A 132 8.05 23.99 -5.30
C HIS A 132 8.35 22.64 -5.98
N PRO A 133 9.15 22.61 -7.07
CA PRO A 133 9.56 21.35 -7.69
C PRO A 133 10.49 20.55 -6.76
N PHE A 134 10.46 19.23 -6.87
CA PHE A 134 11.45 18.39 -6.21
C PHE A 134 12.81 18.58 -6.89
N ALA A 135 13.79 19.10 -6.16
CA ALA A 135 15.12 19.35 -6.72
C ALA A 135 16.05 18.14 -6.58
N ASN A 136 15.81 17.28 -5.59
CA ASN A 136 16.67 16.14 -5.25
C ASN A 136 15.86 15.02 -4.56
N ILE A 137 16.55 13.92 -4.24
CA ILE A 137 15.96 12.72 -3.62
C ILE A 137 15.45 13.01 -2.20
N GLU A 138 16.14 13.86 -1.45
CA GLU A 138 15.75 14.20 -0.08
C GLU A 138 14.41 14.94 -0.06
N ASP A 139 14.23 15.93 -0.96
CA ASP A 139 12.96 16.63 -1.15
C ASP A 139 11.85 15.64 -1.54
N LEU A 140 12.16 14.72 -2.47
CA LEU A 140 11.21 13.72 -2.92
C LEU A 140 10.70 12.87 -1.76
N PHE A 141 11.58 12.31 -0.92
CA PHE A 141 11.15 11.48 0.20
C PHE A 141 10.49 12.27 1.32
N ARG A 142 10.93 13.52 1.55
CA ARG A 142 10.35 14.39 2.56
C ARG A 142 8.91 14.77 2.24
N PHE A 143 8.63 15.09 0.99
CA PHE A 143 7.38 15.74 0.59
C PHE A 143 6.45 14.86 -0.24
N CYS A 144 6.94 13.81 -0.93
CA CYS A 144 6.10 12.88 -1.69
C CYS A 144 5.80 11.60 -0.90
N PRO A 145 4.58 11.40 -0.37
CA PRO A 145 4.22 10.17 0.34
C PRO A 145 4.28 8.93 -0.54
N ALA A 146 3.95 9.06 -1.83
CA ALA A 146 3.98 7.94 -2.76
C ALA A 146 5.41 7.43 -3.04
N ALA A 147 6.41 8.32 -3.08
CA ALA A 147 7.81 7.94 -3.19
C ALA A 147 8.28 7.07 -2.01
N ARG A 148 7.86 7.43 -0.78
CA ARG A 148 8.13 6.60 0.41
C ARG A 148 7.45 5.23 0.35
N VAL A 149 6.26 5.14 -0.27
CA VAL A 149 5.64 3.82 -0.50
C VAL A 149 6.43 3.01 -1.53
N LEU A 150 6.93 3.62 -2.60
CA LEU A 150 7.82 2.94 -3.56
C LEU A 150 9.11 2.44 -2.89
N GLU A 151 9.67 3.22 -1.96
CA GLU A 151 10.80 2.78 -1.14
C GLU A 151 10.44 1.57 -0.27
N LEU A 152 9.29 1.58 0.41
CA LEU A 152 8.81 0.44 1.19
C LEU A 152 8.60 -0.81 0.33
N LEU A 153 8.06 -0.65 -0.89
CA LEU A 153 7.90 -1.71 -1.88
C LEU A 153 9.25 -2.27 -2.35
N SER A 154 10.29 -1.44 -2.36
CA SER A 154 11.64 -1.83 -2.76
C SER A 154 12.43 -2.53 -1.64
N THR A 155 12.16 -2.16 -0.39
CA THR A 155 13.00 -2.52 0.77
C THR A 155 12.36 -3.53 1.72
N THR A 156 11.06 -3.41 2.00
CA THR A 156 10.38 -4.18 3.07
C THR A 156 9.34 -5.18 2.55
N MET A 157 8.75 -4.94 1.39
CA MET A 157 7.73 -5.82 0.78
C MET A 157 8.35 -6.71 -0.31
N THR A 158 9.32 -7.53 0.07
CA THR A 158 10.15 -8.29 -0.87
C THR A 158 9.59 -9.67 -1.24
N ASP A 159 8.63 -10.19 -0.47
CA ASP A 159 8.06 -11.54 -0.64
C ASP A 159 6.77 -11.56 -1.50
N LEU A 160 6.53 -10.51 -2.29
CA LEU A 160 5.33 -10.40 -3.12
C LEU A 160 5.34 -11.45 -4.24
N LYS A 161 4.22 -12.16 -4.40
CA LYS A 161 3.94 -13.01 -5.56
C LYS A 161 3.36 -12.18 -6.71
N ILE A 162 2.40 -11.30 -6.42
CA ILE A 162 1.78 -10.43 -7.40
C ILE A 162 1.75 -9.01 -6.84
N LEU A 163 2.31 -8.08 -7.62
CA LEU A 163 2.16 -6.65 -7.42
C LEU A 163 1.45 -6.05 -8.64
N ASP A 164 0.30 -5.43 -8.41
CA ASP A 164 -0.43 -4.62 -9.39
C ASP A 164 -0.28 -3.15 -9.02
N LEU A 165 0.75 -2.50 -9.56
CA LEU A 165 1.12 -1.12 -9.25
C LEU A 165 0.48 -0.16 -10.26
N HIS A 166 -0.40 0.70 -9.76
CA HIS A 166 -1.10 1.71 -10.53
C HIS A 166 -0.54 3.08 -10.13
N ILE A 167 -0.09 3.83 -11.11
CA ILE A 167 0.51 5.15 -10.91
C ILE A 167 -0.34 6.17 -11.65
N VAL A 168 -0.81 7.16 -10.88
CA VAL A 168 -1.37 8.39 -11.39
C VAL A 168 -0.25 9.43 -11.31
N ALA A 169 0.25 9.86 -12.46
CA ALA A 169 1.34 10.82 -12.52
C ALA A 169 0.77 12.22 -12.73
N GLU A 170 0.89 13.08 -11.72
CA GLU A 170 0.42 14.47 -11.70
C GLU A 170 1.62 15.41 -11.78
N PHE A 171 2.31 15.39 -12.93
CA PHE A 171 3.49 16.23 -13.14
C PHE A 171 3.02 17.57 -13.71
N ARG A 172 3.16 18.63 -12.92
CA ARG A 172 2.64 19.98 -13.22
C ARG A 172 3.72 20.91 -13.76
N ILE A 173 4.99 20.56 -13.55
CA ILE A 173 6.14 21.34 -13.97
C ILE A 173 6.44 21.02 -15.45
N PRO A 174 6.70 22.03 -16.30
CA PRO A 174 6.96 21.80 -17.73
C PRO A 174 8.16 20.88 -18.01
N ASP A 175 9.17 20.90 -17.14
CA ASP A 175 10.37 20.06 -17.27
C ASP A 175 10.19 18.69 -16.61
N SER A 176 9.37 17.85 -17.26
CA SER A 176 9.15 16.46 -16.83
C SER A 176 10.44 15.62 -16.85
N LYS A 177 11.46 15.99 -17.65
CA LYS A 177 12.73 15.27 -17.70
C LYS A 177 13.53 15.44 -16.41
N ALA A 178 13.60 16.67 -15.89
CA ALA A 178 14.24 16.95 -14.60
C ALA A 178 13.53 16.20 -13.46
N ALA A 179 12.19 16.24 -13.42
CA ALA A 179 11.42 15.51 -12.43
C ALA A 179 11.71 14.00 -12.49
N ILE A 180 11.66 13.39 -13.68
CA ILE A 180 11.98 11.96 -13.86
C ILE A 180 13.43 11.64 -13.45
N ALA A 181 14.39 12.56 -13.65
CA ALA A 181 15.76 12.35 -13.22
C ALA A 181 15.88 12.24 -11.70
N VAL A 182 15.10 13.02 -10.93
CA VAL A 182 15.04 12.91 -9.47
C VAL A 182 14.48 11.55 -9.06
N TYR A 183 13.36 11.12 -9.66
CA TYR A 183 12.80 9.79 -9.42
C TYR A 183 13.78 8.67 -9.78
N ARG A 184 14.52 8.80 -10.90
CA ARG A 184 15.54 7.84 -11.31
C ARG A 184 16.66 7.73 -10.29
N SER A 185 17.09 8.86 -9.76
CA SER A 185 18.17 8.93 -8.78
C SER A 185 17.78 8.26 -7.45
N ALA A 186 16.49 8.20 -7.13
CA ALA A 186 15.98 7.48 -5.96
C ALA A 186 16.09 5.94 -6.07
N GLY A 187 16.31 5.39 -7.27
CA GLY A 187 16.69 3.98 -7.46
C GLY A 187 15.65 2.96 -7.00
N PHE A 188 14.35 3.25 -7.21
CA PHE A 188 13.27 2.32 -6.84
C PHE A 188 13.42 0.98 -7.56
N SER A 189 13.44 -0.10 -6.78
CA SER A 189 13.55 -1.45 -7.32
C SER A 189 12.60 -2.42 -6.63
N VAL A 190 11.46 -2.64 -7.27
CA VAL A 190 10.34 -3.35 -6.68
C VAL A 190 10.39 -4.82 -7.04
N ARG A 191 10.21 -5.70 -6.04
CA ARG A 191 10.38 -7.15 -6.22
C ARG A 191 9.06 -7.88 -6.05
N ALA A 192 8.61 -8.53 -7.11
CA ALA A 192 7.54 -9.52 -7.05
C ALA A 192 7.75 -10.58 -8.14
N ARG A 193 7.14 -11.78 -7.98
CA ARG A 193 7.16 -12.78 -9.05
C ARG A 193 6.46 -12.30 -10.32
N VAL A 194 5.39 -11.50 -10.16
CA VAL A 194 4.67 -10.85 -11.25
C VAL A 194 4.43 -9.39 -10.88
N VAL A 195 4.95 -8.47 -11.69
CA VAL A 195 4.71 -7.03 -11.57
C VAL A 195 3.86 -6.59 -12.75
N LYS A 196 2.71 -5.98 -12.47
CA LYS A 196 1.88 -5.28 -13.44
C LYS A 196 2.00 -3.79 -13.14
N LEU A 197 2.41 -3.01 -14.13
CA LEU A 197 2.61 -1.57 -13.98
C LEU A 197 1.71 -0.81 -14.95
N THR A 198 0.79 -0.04 -14.38
CA THR A 198 -0.10 0.87 -15.14
C THR A 198 0.26 2.30 -14.76
N ILE A 199 0.50 3.17 -15.76
CA ILE A 199 0.75 4.60 -15.53
C ILE A 199 -0.24 5.40 -16.37
N VAL A 200 -0.94 6.32 -15.73
CA VAL A 200 -1.88 7.27 -16.35
C VAL A 200 -1.54 8.69 -15.91
N ASN A 201 -1.80 9.67 -16.77
CA ASN A 201 -1.65 11.07 -16.39
C ASN A 201 -2.85 11.46 -15.51
N GLY A 202 -2.60 12.04 -14.33
CA GLY A 202 -3.64 12.49 -13.42
C GLY A 202 -4.37 13.77 -13.86
N ILE A 203 -3.81 14.53 -14.81
CA ILE A 203 -4.39 15.78 -15.31
C ILE A 203 -5.47 15.52 -16.36
N ASP A 204 -5.19 14.67 -17.35
CA ASP A 204 -6.08 14.44 -18.50
C ASP A 204 -6.44 12.97 -18.74
N GLY A 205 -5.94 12.06 -17.91
CA GLY A 205 -6.18 10.62 -18.01
C GLY A 205 -5.48 9.94 -19.19
N ARG A 206 -4.69 10.67 -19.99
CA ARG A 206 -4.06 10.14 -21.20
C ARG A 206 -2.72 9.49 -20.90
N SER A 207 -2.26 8.68 -21.85
CA SER A 207 -0.91 8.14 -21.82
C SER A 207 0.05 9.16 -22.45
N GLU A 208 1.06 9.59 -21.70
CA GLU A 208 2.09 10.49 -22.22
C GLU A 208 3.37 9.73 -22.58
N SER A 209 4.13 10.29 -23.53
CA SER A 209 5.35 9.68 -24.06
C SER A 209 6.42 9.45 -22.97
N TRP A 210 6.49 10.31 -21.97
CA TRP A 210 7.43 10.19 -20.85
C TRP A 210 7.01 9.15 -19.81
N HIS A 211 5.79 8.62 -19.85
CA HIS A 211 5.39 7.52 -18.96
C HIS A 211 6.30 6.31 -19.13
N THR A 212 6.79 6.03 -20.34
CA THR A 212 7.77 4.96 -20.58
C THR A 212 9.06 5.19 -19.81
N SER A 213 9.55 6.44 -19.76
CA SER A 213 10.73 6.81 -18.99
C SER A 213 10.50 6.64 -17.48
N LEU A 214 9.30 6.96 -16.99
CA LEU A 214 8.94 6.76 -15.59
C LEU A 214 8.76 5.26 -15.26
N LYS A 215 8.22 4.45 -16.18
CA LYS A 215 8.18 2.99 -16.03
C LYS A 215 9.58 2.42 -15.84
N ASN A 216 10.55 2.88 -16.64
CA ASN A 216 11.95 2.44 -16.55
C ASN A 216 12.67 2.90 -15.27
N VAL A 217 12.08 3.79 -14.49
CA VAL A 217 12.61 4.19 -13.18
C VAL A 217 12.18 3.22 -12.07
N ILE A 218 11.08 2.49 -12.27
CA ILE A 218 10.52 1.57 -11.30
C ILE A 218 10.79 0.16 -11.83
N VAL A 219 11.98 -0.37 -11.54
CA VAL A 219 12.47 -1.67 -12.06
C VAL A 219 12.81 -2.64 -10.94
#